data_AF-A0A2W4L277-F1
#
_entry.id   AF-A0A2W4L277-F1
#
_cell.length_a   1.000
_cell.length_b   1.000
_cell.length_c   1.000
_cell.angle_alpha   90.00
_cell.angle_beta   90.00
_cell.angle_gamma   90.00
#
_symmetry.space_group_name_H-M   'P 1'
#
loop_
_entity.id
_entity.type
_entity.pdbx_description
1 polymer ?
#
loop_
_entity_poly.entity_id
_entity_poly.type
_entity_poly.pdbx_seq_one_letter_code
_entity_poly.pdbx_strand_id
1 'polypeptide(L)'
;HSRPCATQLRTPGPGAPGALLGEEGGGGARGVRAFVGRPRAIRAAINKAYNGDVHAFATLDREAHNEVSAMLNMNERTLSIAPPVKAPPPEKTLTMPAPPPSPAAAEPKAVHVDATYLETLNVLVTLLENQRPDLRGHSAHVARLMRKISERIGLANLSGLALQAAGYLHDLGKMDVYHLTALNVAEYERHRELAQKRFRAPSALLEAAKLPQEIRQTIELMYERYDGQGLPSGHRGKEIPLGARLLAIADTYADLTQNAKNPFRKVLSSAQACEVLQRYRGSVFDPNLVDLFQHMVAGDDLKARLLANRHRALVVDPDPEETTVLELRLIEQGFEVLVARGAEQALRHIERGDIDIVVSEIDLPESDGFALLLDARKLSAAERLPWVFVTGRGGGSDAQRAFELGAADFMTKPVSPDVLVTKLHQVLEREARTGGASRGVSGSLSEMGLADLVQLLWHGRKTGCLRIRSGGAVGEIHFVEGAIYNAVYANLRGEEAVYAMLTLRSGDFTLDPNFRAPKQLITASPEAILLEGMRRLDEGLIG
;
A
#
# COMPACT_ATOMS: atom_id res chain seq x y z
N HIS A 1 -20.57 -26.24 -13.75
CA HIS A 1 -21.16 -26.07 -15.10
C HIS A 1 -21.35 -24.60 -15.43
N SER A 2 -20.65 -24.19 -16.48
CA SER A 2 -20.78 -23.03 -17.38
C SER A 2 -22.12 -22.31 -17.51
N ARG A 3 -22.06 -20.97 -17.57
CA ARG A 3 -22.57 -20.14 -18.67
C ARG A 3 -21.64 -18.94 -18.92
N PRO A 4 -21.24 -18.62 -20.17
CA PRO A 4 -20.48 -17.42 -20.49
C PRO A 4 -21.38 -16.28 -20.98
N CYS A 5 -20.99 -15.06 -20.65
CA CYS A 5 -21.61 -13.83 -21.15
C CYS A 5 -20.98 -13.44 -22.49
N ALA A 6 -21.81 -13.12 -23.48
CA ALA A 6 -21.40 -12.68 -24.80
C ALA A 6 -20.97 -11.20 -24.77
N THR A 7 -19.99 -10.82 -25.61
CA THR A 7 -19.75 -9.42 -25.97
C THR A 7 -19.52 -9.31 -27.47
N GLN A 8 -20.16 -8.31 -28.07
CA GLN A 8 -20.42 -8.13 -29.49
C GLN A 8 -19.20 -7.62 -30.28
N LEU A 9 -19.00 -8.14 -31.49
CA LEU A 9 -18.05 -7.62 -32.49
C LEU A 9 -18.70 -6.47 -33.28
N ARG A 10 -18.05 -5.29 -33.32
CA ARG A 10 -18.34 -4.21 -34.27
C ARG A 10 -17.51 -4.41 -35.56
N THR A 11 -18.15 -4.29 -36.71
CA THR A 11 -17.51 -4.28 -38.04
C THR A 11 -17.24 -2.84 -38.51
N PRO A 12 -16.08 -2.49 -39.10
CA PRO A 12 -15.88 -1.22 -39.80
C PRO A 12 -16.47 -1.25 -41.21
N GLY A 13 -16.88 -0.08 -41.73
CA GLY A 13 -17.49 0.09 -43.06
C GLY A 13 -16.51 0.01 -44.24
N PRO A 14 -17.01 -0.06 -45.49
CA PRO A 14 -16.21 -0.38 -46.67
C PRO A 14 -15.50 0.88 -47.21
N GLY A 15 -14.19 0.99 -47.01
CA GLY A 15 -13.41 2.07 -47.67
C GLY A 15 -12.02 2.43 -47.13
N ALA A 16 -11.48 1.76 -46.10
CA ALA A 16 -10.14 2.07 -45.58
C ALA A 16 -9.22 0.83 -45.58
N PRO A 17 -7.95 0.94 -46.01
CA PRO A 17 -6.95 -0.10 -45.78
C PRO A 17 -6.55 -0.05 -44.30
N GLY A 18 -7.24 -0.83 -43.46
CA GLY A 18 -7.05 -0.88 -42.02
C GLY A 18 -6.37 -2.17 -41.58
N ALA A 19 -5.20 -2.01 -40.97
CA ALA A 19 -4.27 -3.04 -40.53
C ALA A 19 -4.81 -3.98 -39.42
N LEU A 20 -4.12 -5.12 -39.29
CA LEU A 20 -4.35 -6.23 -38.36
C LEU A 20 -4.35 -5.80 -36.88
N LEU A 21 -5.36 -6.23 -36.13
CA LEU A 21 -5.41 -6.24 -34.67
C LEU A 21 -5.51 -7.70 -34.20
N GLY A 22 -4.49 -8.15 -33.46
CA GLY A 22 -4.50 -9.44 -32.76
C GLY A 22 -4.95 -9.24 -31.32
N GLU A 23 -6.03 -9.92 -30.93
CA GLU A 23 -6.46 -10.07 -29.54
C GLU A 23 -6.39 -11.55 -29.16
N GLU A 24 -5.73 -11.87 -28.04
CA GLU A 24 -5.84 -13.17 -27.38
C GLU A 24 -6.87 -13.08 -26.24
N GLY A 25 -8.09 -13.55 -26.50
CA GLY A 25 -9.08 -13.87 -25.48
C GLY A 25 -8.80 -15.24 -24.87
N GLY A 26 -8.68 -15.29 -23.54
CA GLY A 26 -8.25 -16.46 -22.77
C GLY A 26 -9.21 -17.64 -22.77
N GLY A 27 -8.62 -18.82 -22.58
CA GLY A 27 -9.31 -20.09 -22.35
C GLY A 27 -8.62 -21.30 -22.99
N GLY A 28 -7.41 -21.63 -22.54
CA GLY A 28 -6.75 -22.92 -22.84
C GLY A 28 -6.17 -23.12 -24.25
N ALA A 29 -6.34 -22.16 -25.17
CA ALA A 29 -5.73 -22.21 -26.49
C ALA A 29 -4.37 -21.50 -26.48
N ARG A 30 -3.31 -22.17 -26.96
CA ARG A 30 -1.93 -21.60 -27.09
C ARG A 30 -1.81 -20.57 -28.24
N GLY A 31 -2.88 -19.86 -28.57
CA GLY A 31 -2.93 -18.82 -29.60
C GLY A 31 -4.14 -18.93 -30.52
N VAL A 32 -4.74 -17.79 -30.84
CA VAL A 32 -5.90 -17.67 -31.76
C VAL A 32 -5.43 -17.00 -33.05
N ARG A 33 -5.60 -17.67 -34.20
CA ARG A 33 -5.32 -17.12 -35.53
C ARG A 33 -6.62 -16.99 -36.33
N ALA A 34 -6.82 -15.85 -36.97
CA ALA A 34 -7.98 -15.58 -37.81
C ALA A 34 -7.63 -15.82 -39.30
N PHE A 35 -8.41 -16.68 -39.96
CA PHE A 35 -8.24 -16.99 -41.39
C PHE A 35 -9.44 -16.49 -42.19
N VAL A 36 -9.19 -15.77 -43.29
CA VAL A 36 -10.24 -15.26 -44.19
C VAL A 36 -10.18 -16.00 -45.52
N GLY A 37 -11.25 -16.68 -45.90
CA GLY A 37 -11.30 -17.51 -47.10
C GLY A 37 -12.72 -17.89 -47.50
N ARG A 38 -12.87 -18.57 -48.66
CA ARG A 38 -14.20 -18.97 -49.16
C ARG A 38 -14.87 -19.94 -48.18
N PRO A 39 -16.18 -19.82 -47.90
CA PRO A 39 -16.86 -20.61 -46.85
C PRO A 39 -16.72 -22.13 -46.98
N ARG A 40 -16.63 -22.65 -48.22
CA ARG A 40 -16.40 -24.08 -48.49
C ARG A 40 -14.99 -24.55 -48.07
N ALA A 41 -13.97 -23.72 -48.25
CA ALA A 41 -12.58 -24.06 -47.93
C ALA A 41 -12.34 -24.06 -46.41
N ILE A 42 -12.91 -23.08 -45.69
CA ILE A 42 -12.84 -23.02 -44.22
C ILE A 42 -13.52 -24.24 -43.60
N ARG A 43 -14.70 -24.64 -44.10
CA ARG A 43 -15.40 -25.83 -43.59
C ARG A 43 -14.60 -27.12 -43.81
N ALA A 44 -13.91 -27.25 -44.94
CA ALA A 44 -13.07 -28.41 -45.22
C ALA A 44 -11.85 -28.49 -44.29
N ALA A 45 -11.21 -27.35 -44.00
CA ALA A 45 -10.07 -27.27 -43.08
C ALA A 45 -10.47 -27.63 -41.64
N ILE A 46 -11.60 -27.10 -41.16
CA ILE A 46 -12.11 -27.42 -39.82
C ILE A 46 -12.36 -28.93 -39.67
N ASN A 47 -13.01 -29.56 -40.65
CA ASN A 47 -13.27 -31.00 -40.61
C ASN A 47 -11.99 -31.85 -40.57
N LYS A 48 -10.92 -31.41 -41.24
CA LYS A 48 -9.62 -32.11 -41.20
C LYS A 48 -8.93 -31.96 -39.84
N ALA A 49 -8.98 -30.77 -39.24
CA ALA A 49 -8.39 -30.52 -37.93
C ALA A 49 -9.03 -31.36 -36.83
N TYR A 50 -10.36 -31.51 -36.85
CA TYR A 50 -11.08 -32.37 -35.89
C TYR A 50 -10.73 -33.86 -36.02
N ASN A 51 -10.27 -34.27 -37.20
CA ASN A 51 -9.79 -35.63 -37.44
C ASN A 51 -8.27 -35.80 -37.20
N GLY A 52 -7.63 -34.81 -36.56
CA GLY A 52 -6.24 -34.91 -36.10
C GLY A 52 -5.18 -34.43 -37.08
N ASP A 53 -5.56 -33.82 -38.20
CA ASP A 53 -4.60 -33.26 -39.15
C ASP A 53 -4.05 -31.91 -38.66
N VAL A 54 -2.80 -31.91 -38.20
CA VAL A 54 -2.08 -30.74 -37.67
C VAL A 54 -1.75 -29.69 -38.75
N HIS A 55 -1.91 -30.00 -40.04
CA HIS A 55 -1.71 -29.07 -41.16
C HIS A 55 -3.01 -28.62 -41.81
N ALA A 56 -4.17 -28.92 -41.21
CA ALA A 56 -5.48 -28.69 -41.79
C ALA A 56 -5.75 -27.24 -42.25
N PHE A 57 -5.09 -26.25 -41.64
CA PHE A 57 -5.23 -24.82 -41.96
C PHE A 57 -4.07 -24.25 -42.81
N ALA A 58 -3.06 -25.04 -43.15
CA ALA A 58 -1.86 -24.55 -43.86
C ALA A 58 -2.16 -24.04 -45.28
N THR A 59 -3.20 -24.54 -45.94
CA THR A 59 -3.63 -24.07 -47.27
C THR A 59 -4.41 -22.75 -47.24
N LEU A 60 -4.78 -22.27 -46.05
CA LEU A 60 -5.46 -20.99 -45.82
C LEU A 60 -4.48 -19.87 -45.42
N ASP A 61 -3.19 -20.20 -45.27
CA ASP A 61 -2.11 -19.30 -44.84
C ASP A 61 -1.07 -19.16 -45.97
N ARG A 62 -1.08 -18.02 -46.68
CA ARG A 62 -0.31 -17.84 -47.92
C ARG A 62 1.15 -17.47 -47.66
N GLU A 63 1.47 -16.89 -46.50
CA GLU A 63 2.83 -16.54 -46.09
C GLU A 63 3.54 -17.75 -45.47
N ALA A 64 2.85 -18.52 -44.60
CA ALA A 64 3.41 -19.73 -44.02
C ALA A 64 3.72 -20.83 -45.08
N HIS A 65 2.92 -20.93 -46.15
CA HIS A 65 3.17 -21.89 -47.23
C HIS A 65 4.44 -21.56 -48.04
N ASN A 66 4.76 -20.28 -48.20
CA ASN A 66 5.92 -19.81 -48.94
C ASN A 66 7.19 -19.78 -48.07
N GLU A 67 7.07 -19.41 -46.78
CA GLU A 67 8.20 -19.41 -45.84
C GLU A 67 8.70 -20.82 -45.51
N VAL A 68 7.80 -21.80 -45.36
CA VAL A 68 8.20 -23.21 -45.19
C VAL A 68 8.90 -23.75 -46.43
N SER A 69 8.46 -23.34 -47.64
CA SER A 69 9.10 -23.71 -48.89
C SER A 69 10.46 -23.01 -49.11
N ALA A 70 10.65 -21.81 -48.54
CA ALA A 70 11.90 -21.05 -48.65
C ALA A 70 12.96 -21.47 -47.60
N MET A 71 12.56 -21.77 -46.36
CA MET A 71 13.47 -22.18 -45.30
C MET A 71 14.11 -23.56 -45.53
N LEU A 72 13.43 -24.45 -46.27
CA LEU A 72 13.98 -25.76 -46.63
C LEU A 72 15.15 -25.68 -47.63
N ASN A 73 15.36 -24.54 -48.30
CA ASN A 73 16.35 -24.40 -49.38
C ASN A 73 17.61 -23.60 -49.01
N MET A 74 17.76 -23.05 -47.80
CA MET A 74 18.83 -22.08 -47.48
C MET A 74 19.98 -22.60 -46.59
N ASN A 75 20.08 -23.90 -46.32
CA ASN A 75 21.21 -24.46 -45.56
C ASN A 75 22.28 -25.17 -46.40
N GLU A 76 22.28 -25.00 -47.72
CA GLU A 76 23.38 -25.45 -48.57
C GLU A 76 23.78 -24.33 -49.54
N ARG A 77 24.79 -23.53 -49.18
CA ARG A 77 25.95 -23.17 -50.01
C ARG A 77 26.57 -21.81 -49.62
N THR A 78 27.64 -21.90 -48.83
CA THR A 78 29.01 -21.43 -49.13
C THR A 78 29.28 -20.03 -49.75
N LEU A 79 30.38 -19.43 -49.24
CA LEU A 79 31.39 -18.55 -49.90
C LEU A 79 31.01 -17.07 -50.06
N SER A 80 31.90 -16.07 -50.01
CA SER A 80 33.34 -15.95 -49.76
C SER A 80 33.70 -14.43 -49.73
N ILE A 81 34.87 -14.14 -49.17
CA ILE A 81 35.60 -12.87 -48.99
C ILE A 81 35.78 -12.01 -50.26
N ALA A 82 35.80 -10.66 -50.11
CA ALA A 82 36.47 -9.69 -51.00
C ALA A 82 36.85 -8.36 -50.28
N PRO A 83 37.86 -7.58 -50.76
CA PRO A 83 38.79 -6.75 -49.94
C PRO A 83 38.54 -5.20 -50.00
N PRO A 84 39.33 -4.33 -49.31
CA PRO A 84 38.97 -2.93 -49.07
C PRO A 84 39.43 -1.97 -50.18
N VAL A 85 38.70 -0.86 -50.38
CA VAL A 85 39.00 0.18 -51.40
C VAL A 85 39.41 1.51 -50.74
N LYS A 86 40.43 2.16 -51.34
CA LYS A 86 41.17 3.37 -50.96
C LYS A 86 40.36 4.68 -50.99
N ALA A 87 40.82 5.66 -50.18
CA ALA A 87 40.32 7.05 -50.10
C ALA A 87 40.82 7.96 -51.25
N PRO A 88 40.01 8.94 -51.72
CA PRO A 88 40.41 9.97 -52.69
C PRO A 88 40.89 11.29 -52.03
N PRO A 89 41.56 12.19 -52.78
CA PRO A 89 42.30 13.37 -52.26
C PRO A 89 41.40 14.60 -52.01
N PRO A 90 41.90 15.66 -51.35
CA PRO A 90 41.07 16.76 -50.90
C PRO A 90 40.87 17.81 -52.00
N GLU A 91 39.61 18.18 -52.26
CA GLU A 91 39.25 19.33 -53.09
C GLU A 91 38.62 20.46 -52.29
N LYS A 92 38.76 21.66 -52.86
CA LYS A 92 38.74 23.00 -52.26
C LYS A 92 37.40 23.38 -51.61
N THR A 93 37.53 24.13 -50.52
CA THR A 93 36.46 24.73 -49.72
C THR A 93 35.63 25.72 -50.55
N LEU A 94 34.39 25.33 -50.87
CA LEU A 94 33.31 26.22 -51.27
C LEU A 94 32.36 26.36 -50.08
N THR A 95 32.29 27.55 -49.50
CA THR A 95 31.36 27.90 -48.43
C THR A 95 29.94 27.97 -48.97
N MET A 96 29.10 27.01 -48.58
CA MET A 96 27.64 27.09 -48.71
C MET A 96 27.03 27.63 -47.40
N PRO A 97 25.91 28.39 -47.47
CA PRO A 97 25.23 28.88 -46.28
C PRO A 97 24.64 27.72 -45.48
N ALA A 98 24.62 27.88 -44.15
CA ALA A 98 24.19 26.86 -43.21
C ALA A 98 22.77 26.35 -43.53
N PRO A 99 22.53 25.02 -43.47
CA PRO A 99 21.18 24.49 -43.55
C PRO A 99 20.35 25.01 -42.36
N PRO A 100 19.04 25.21 -42.51
CA PRO A 100 18.17 25.57 -41.39
C PRO A 100 18.28 24.49 -40.31
N PRO A 101 18.16 24.85 -39.02
CA PRO A 101 18.24 23.88 -37.94
C PRO A 101 17.19 22.80 -38.17
N SER A 102 17.66 21.55 -38.22
CA SER A 102 16.80 20.38 -38.13
C SER A 102 15.90 20.54 -36.90
N PRO A 103 14.58 20.29 -36.98
CA PRO A 103 13.72 20.38 -35.81
C PRO A 103 14.32 19.49 -34.73
N ALA A 104 14.55 20.07 -33.54
CA ALA A 104 15.13 19.40 -32.40
C ALA A 104 14.51 18.01 -32.29
N ALA A 105 15.35 16.96 -32.36
CA ALA A 105 14.93 15.62 -32.07
C ALA A 105 14.23 15.69 -30.70
N ALA A 106 12.92 15.39 -30.69
CA ALA A 106 12.13 15.43 -29.49
C ALA A 106 12.88 14.67 -28.40
N GLU A 107 13.10 15.30 -27.25
CA GLU A 107 13.67 14.61 -26.10
C GLU A 107 12.88 13.31 -25.89
N PRO A 108 13.57 12.17 -25.73
CA PRO A 108 12.88 10.91 -25.54
C PRO A 108 12.02 11.04 -24.28
N LYS A 109 10.69 10.96 -24.46
CA LYS A 109 9.72 11.03 -23.36
C LYS A 109 10.14 10.05 -22.27
N ALA A 110 10.37 10.58 -21.06
CA ALA A 110 10.63 9.76 -19.88
C ALA A 110 9.51 8.72 -19.72
N VAL A 111 9.86 7.50 -19.31
CA VAL A 111 8.88 6.45 -19.04
C VAL A 111 7.96 6.94 -17.94
N HIS A 112 6.69 7.16 -18.30
CA HIS A 112 5.65 7.50 -17.36
C HIS A 112 5.15 6.21 -16.71
N VAL A 113 5.30 6.10 -15.39
CA VAL A 113 4.76 4.96 -14.65
C VAL A 113 3.26 5.20 -14.49
N ASP A 114 2.45 4.33 -15.10
CA ASP A 114 0.99 4.31 -14.93
C ASP A 114 0.51 2.91 -14.50
N ALA A 115 -0.80 2.78 -14.27
CA ALA A 115 -1.38 1.51 -13.84
C ALA A 115 -1.19 0.38 -14.87
N THR A 116 -1.24 0.69 -16.16
CA THR A 116 -1.06 -0.29 -17.25
C THR A 116 0.39 -0.79 -17.30
N TYR A 117 1.33 0.13 -17.11
CA TYR A 117 2.75 -0.18 -17.03
C TYR A 117 3.05 -1.10 -15.84
N LEU A 118 2.47 -0.83 -14.67
CA LEU A 118 2.62 -1.69 -13.50
C LEU A 118 2.02 -3.09 -13.70
N GLU A 119 0.87 -3.20 -14.35
CA GLU A 119 0.28 -4.51 -14.65
C GLU A 119 1.15 -5.29 -15.65
N THR A 120 1.74 -4.60 -16.62
CA THR A 120 2.69 -5.20 -17.56
C THR A 120 3.94 -5.71 -16.82
N LEU A 121 4.49 -4.91 -15.89
CA LEU A 121 5.61 -5.34 -15.05
C LEU A 121 5.25 -6.56 -14.19
N ASN A 122 4.06 -6.56 -13.57
CA ASN A 122 3.56 -7.68 -12.78
C ASN A 122 3.58 -8.99 -13.58
N VAL A 123 3.01 -8.98 -14.78
CA VAL A 123 2.97 -10.16 -15.66
C VAL A 123 4.37 -10.61 -16.05
N LEU A 124 5.22 -9.69 -16.54
CA LEU A 124 6.55 -10.04 -17.05
C LEU A 124 7.47 -10.57 -15.93
N VAL A 125 7.50 -9.89 -14.79
CA VAL A 125 8.34 -10.32 -13.65
C VAL A 125 7.85 -11.65 -13.09
N THR A 126 6.54 -11.83 -12.95
CA THR A 126 5.96 -13.12 -12.49
C THR A 126 6.33 -14.26 -13.45
N LEU A 127 6.34 -14.01 -14.76
CA LEU A 127 6.77 -15.01 -15.75
C LEU A 127 8.24 -15.37 -15.61
N LEU A 128 9.12 -14.40 -15.35
CA LEU A 128 10.55 -14.62 -15.13
C LEU A 128 10.81 -15.40 -13.82
N GLU A 129 10.07 -15.07 -12.76
CA GLU A 129 10.16 -15.76 -11.47
C GLU A 129 9.69 -17.23 -11.52
N ASN A 130 8.92 -17.65 -12.53
CA ASN A 130 8.54 -19.06 -12.68
C ASN A 130 9.76 -20.00 -12.79
N GLN A 131 10.92 -19.49 -13.22
CA GLN A 131 12.16 -20.25 -13.26
C GLN A 131 12.85 -20.39 -11.87
N ARG A 132 12.37 -19.66 -10.86
CA ARG A 132 12.85 -19.69 -9.47
C ARG A 132 11.71 -20.07 -8.52
N PRO A 133 11.45 -21.38 -8.32
CA PRO A 133 10.30 -21.83 -7.52
C PRO A 133 10.23 -21.21 -6.11
N ASP A 134 11.38 -20.93 -5.48
CA ASP A 134 11.45 -20.38 -4.13
C ASP A 134 11.04 -18.89 -4.03
N LEU A 135 11.06 -18.15 -5.14
CA LEU A 135 10.72 -16.71 -5.19
C LEU A 135 9.51 -16.42 -6.07
N ARG A 136 8.69 -17.44 -6.37
CA ARG A 136 7.55 -17.28 -7.26
C ARG A 136 6.53 -16.30 -6.66
N GLY A 137 6.33 -15.16 -7.33
CA GLY A 137 5.41 -14.12 -6.88
C GLY A 137 5.96 -13.23 -5.76
N HIS A 138 7.27 -13.34 -5.46
CA HIS A 138 7.95 -12.54 -4.44
C HIS A 138 7.89 -11.05 -4.81
N SER A 139 8.32 -10.69 -6.02
CA SER A 139 8.35 -9.28 -6.44
C SER A 139 6.95 -8.66 -6.47
N ALA A 140 5.91 -9.43 -6.82
CA ALA A 140 4.53 -8.98 -6.75
C ALA A 140 4.03 -8.79 -5.30
N HIS A 141 4.56 -9.56 -4.34
CA HIS A 141 4.29 -9.32 -2.93
C HIS A 141 5.01 -8.07 -2.40
N VAL A 142 6.30 -7.92 -2.68
CA VAL A 142 7.09 -6.74 -2.32
C VAL A 142 6.46 -5.47 -2.89
N ALA A 143 6.08 -5.47 -4.18
CA ALA A 143 5.40 -4.34 -4.81
C ALA A 143 4.08 -3.96 -4.10
N ARG A 144 3.30 -4.95 -3.64
CA ARG A 144 2.08 -4.68 -2.85
C ARG A 144 2.38 -4.08 -1.48
N LEU A 145 3.44 -4.54 -0.81
CA LEU A 145 3.89 -3.96 0.47
C LEU A 145 4.36 -2.53 0.26
N MET A 146 5.17 -2.26 -0.77
CA MET A 146 5.63 -0.93 -1.15
C MET A 146 4.47 0.02 -1.42
N ARG A 147 3.44 -0.44 -2.15
CA ARG A 147 2.22 0.34 -2.37
C ARG A 147 1.53 0.66 -1.05
N LYS A 148 1.24 -0.34 -0.21
CA LYS A 148 0.53 -0.16 1.06
C LYS A 148 1.25 0.82 1.99
N ILE A 149 2.57 0.67 2.15
CA ILE A 149 3.32 1.58 3.02
C ILE A 149 3.36 2.99 2.41
N SER A 150 3.52 3.14 1.09
CA SER A 150 3.50 4.44 0.42
C SER A 150 2.16 5.18 0.55
N GLU A 151 1.04 4.44 0.48
CA GLU A 151 -0.30 4.96 0.71
C GLU A 151 -0.48 5.37 2.18
N ARG A 152 0.04 4.57 3.13
CA ARG A 152 -0.04 4.86 4.57
C ARG A 152 0.70 6.14 4.93
N ILE A 153 1.91 6.33 4.40
CA ILE A 153 2.66 7.58 4.54
C ILE A 153 2.20 8.67 3.55
N GLY A 154 1.03 8.54 2.92
CA GLY A 154 0.43 9.60 2.10
C GLY A 154 1.27 10.07 0.90
N LEU A 155 2.20 9.28 0.37
CA LEU A 155 2.95 9.72 -0.82
C LEU A 155 2.02 9.93 -2.02
N ALA A 156 2.35 10.93 -2.85
CA ALA A 156 1.59 11.22 -4.07
C ALA A 156 1.57 10.00 -5.01
N ASN A 157 0.51 9.86 -5.80
CA ASN A 157 0.29 8.70 -6.68
C ASN A 157 1.51 8.40 -7.57
N LEU A 158 2.14 9.40 -8.19
CA LEU A 158 3.29 9.19 -9.07
C LEU A 158 4.50 8.58 -8.33
N SER A 159 4.85 9.12 -7.16
CA SER A 159 5.92 8.57 -6.30
C SER A 159 5.55 7.19 -5.76
N GLY A 160 4.30 6.98 -5.35
CA GLY A 160 3.80 5.67 -4.92
C GLY A 160 3.91 4.61 -6.03
N LEU A 161 3.55 4.95 -7.27
CA LEU A 161 3.69 4.08 -8.44
C LEU A 161 5.17 3.79 -8.73
N ALA A 162 6.05 4.78 -8.58
CA ALA A 162 7.49 4.60 -8.75
C ALA A 162 8.06 3.61 -7.71
N LEU A 163 7.69 3.75 -6.43
CA LEU A 163 8.08 2.81 -5.38
C LEU A 163 7.52 1.40 -5.61
N GLN A 164 6.29 1.30 -6.09
CA GLN A 164 5.69 0.02 -6.47
C GLN A 164 6.44 -0.62 -7.65
N ALA A 165 6.81 0.15 -8.67
CA ALA A 165 7.64 -0.31 -9.78
C ALA A 165 9.00 -0.81 -9.28
N ALA A 166 9.65 -0.08 -8.36
CA ALA A 166 10.90 -0.53 -7.75
C ALA A 166 10.74 -1.89 -7.06
N GLY A 167 9.61 -2.14 -6.38
CA GLY A 167 9.28 -3.45 -5.81
C GLY A 167 9.21 -4.58 -6.85
N TYR A 168 8.70 -4.33 -8.07
CA TYR A 168 8.74 -5.33 -9.14
C TYR A 168 10.14 -5.55 -9.70
N LEU A 169 10.95 -4.49 -9.77
CA LEU A 169 12.21 -4.50 -10.49
C LEU A 169 13.41 -4.89 -9.62
N HIS A 170 13.29 -4.85 -8.30
CA HIS A 170 14.44 -4.94 -7.38
C HIS A 170 15.33 -6.16 -7.60
N ASP A 171 14.76 -7.31 -7.99
CA ASP A 171 15.48 -8.58 -8.10
C ASP A 171 15.85 -8.98 -9.54
N LEU A 172 15.55 -8.13 -10.53
CA LEU A 172 15.89 -8.39 -11.93
C LEU A 172 17.41 -8.54 -12.14
N GLY A 173 17.79 -9.63 -12.79
CA GLY A 173 19.21 -9.91 -13.09
C GLY A 173 20.03 -10.44 -11.90
N LYS A 174 19.42 -10.64 -10.72
CA LYS A 174 20.04 -11.22 -9.52
C LYS A 174 19.76 -12.74 -9.42
N MET A 175 20.15 -13.49 -10.44
CA MET A 175 19.86 -14.94 -10.57
C MET A 175 20.82 -15.84 -9.76
N ASP A 176 21.16 -15.44 -8.55
CA ASP A 176 22.08 -16.17 -7.68
C ASP A 176 21.39 -17.28 -6.88
N VAL A 177 22.18 -18.20 -6.34
CA VAL A 177 21.72 -19.31 -5.47
C VAL A 177 21.05 -18.79 -4.20
N TYR A 178 21.45 -17.60 -3.75
CA TYR A 178 20.93 -16.94 -2.56
C TYR A 178 20.02 -15.78 -2.95
N HIS A 179 18.96 -15.57 -2.17
CA HIS A 179 18.18 -14.35 -2.26
C HIS A 179 18.85 -13.26 -1.42
N LEU A 180 19.06 -12.10 -2.03
CA LEU A 180 19.87 -11.02 -1.51
C LEU A 180 18.95 -9.95 -0.91
N THR A 181 18.58 -10.11 0.36
CA THR A 181 17.88 -9.06 1.12
C THR A 181 18.87 -8.17 1.87
N ALA A 182 18.42 -7.00 2.32
CA ALA A 182 19.23 -6.12 3.17
C ALA A 182 19.74 -6.84 4.44
N LEU A 183 18.90 -7.67 5.06
CA LEU A 183 19.29 -8.49 6.21
C LEU A 183 20.36 -9.52 5.86
N ASN A 184 20.15 -10.30 4.79
CA ASN A 184 21.07 -11.37 4.41
C ASN A 184 22.45 -10.79 4.03
N VAL A 185 22.45 -9.63 3.35
CA VAL A 185 23.66 -8.88 2.99
C VAL A 185 24.37 -8.30 4.21
N ALA A 186 23.63 -7.91 5.24
CA ALA A 186 24.22 -7.41 6.49
C ALA A 186 24.87 -8.52 7.33
N GLU A 187 24.30 -9.73 7.33
CA GLU A 187 24.70 -10.83 8.21
C GLU A 187 25.74 -11.78 7.60
N TYR A 188 25.76 -11.94 6.27
CA TYR A 188 26.55 -12.99 5.62
C TYR A 188 27.51 -12.46 4.56
N GLU A 189 28.80 -12.68 4.76
CA GLU A 189 29.88 -12.19 3.87
C GLU A 189 29.66 -12.58 2.39
N ARG A 190 29.28 -13.83 2.12
CA ARG A 190 29.02 -14.28 0.74
C ARG A 190 27.85 -13.54 0.08
N HIS A 191 26.82 -13.17 0.84
CA HIS A 191 25.70 -12.39 0.31
C HIS A 191 26.15 -10.95 0.05
N ARG A 192 26.98 -10.40 0.94
CA ARG A 192 27.61 -9.08 0.77
C ARG A 192 28.44 -8.99 -0.51
N GLU A 193 29.32 -9.96 -0.75
CA GLU A 193 30.13 -10.02 -1.96
C GLU A 193 29.30 -10.10 -3.25
N LEU A 194 28.22 -10.88 -3.25
CA LEU A 194 27.32 -11.01 -4.39
C LEU A 194 26.52 -9.71 -4.62
N ALA A 195 25.99 -9.11 -3.56
CA ALA A 195 25.27 -7.85 -3.61
C ALA A 195 26.16 -6.72 -4.16
N GLN A 196 27.41 -6.62 -3.72
CA GLN A 196 28.39 -5.65 -4.23
C GLN A 196 28.60 -5.75 -5.75
N LYS A 197 28.51 -6.97 -6.31
CA LYS A 197 28.68 -7.21 -7.76
C LYS A 197 27.39 -6.99 -8.55
N ARG A 198 26.23 -7.14 -7.91
CA ARG A 198 24.92 -7.25 -8.59
C ARG A 198 23.92 -6.14 -8.28
N PHE A 199 24.22 -5.21 -7.37
CA PHE A 199 23.29 -4.15 -6.99
C PHE A 199 22.82 -3.29 -8.19
N ARG A 200 23.66 -3.13 -9.23
CA ARG A 200 23.29 -2.43 -10.49
C ARG A 200 22.63 -3.30 -11.54
N ALA A 201 22.52 -4.61 -11.33
CA ALA A 201 21.99 -5.52 -12.36
C ALA A 201 20.58 -5.12 -12.84
N PRO A 202 19.62 -4.75 -11.97
CA PRO A 202 18.30 -4.29 -12.43
C PRO A 202 18.37 -3.04 -13.31
N SER A 203 19.09 -2.00 -12.86
CA SER A 203 19.24 -0.75 -13.60
C SER A 203 19.96 -0.93 -14.92
N ALA A 204 20.99 -1.78 -14.96
CA ALA A 204 21.75 -2.08 -16.18
C ALA A 204 20.90 -2.82 -17.21
N LEU A 205 20.05 -3.76 -16.80
CA LEU A 205 19.12 -4.46 -17.70
C LEU A 205 18.08 -3.51 -18.31
N LEU A 206 17.74 -2.43 -17.59
CA LEU A 206 16.72 -1.47 -17.98
C LEU A 206 17.30 -0.12 -18.37
N GLU A 207 18.58 -0.07 -18.73
CA GLU A 207 19.28 1.18 -19.10
C GLU A 207 18.58 1.86 -20.30
N ALA A 208 18.23 1.07 -21.33
CA ALA A 208 17.51 1.54 -22.49
C ALA A 208 16.10 2.06 -22.16
N ALA A 209 15.47 1.55 -21.10
CA ALA A 209 14.17 1.99 -20.64
C ALA A 209 14.22 3.33 -19.88
N LYS A 210 15.41 3.86 -19.58
CA LYS A 210 15.60 5.17 -18.91
C LYS A 210 14.73 5.32 -17.67
N LEU A 211 14.88 4.38 -16.73
CA LEU A 211 14.12 4.40 -15.48
C LEU A 211 14.25 5.76 -14.77
N PRO A 212 13.13 6.30 -14.24
CA PRO A 212 13.13 7.45 -13.35
C PRO A 212 14.21 7.33 -12.26
N GLN A 213 14.84 8.45 -11.92
CA GLN A 213 15.92 8.50 -10.94
C GLN A 213 15.49 7.91 -9.59
N GLU A 214 14.25 8.18 -9.17
CA GLU A 214 13.67 7.66 -7.92
C GLU A 214 13.66 6.12 -7.87
N ILE A 215 13.24 5.46 -8.96
CA ILE A 215 13.25 3.99 -9.07
C ILE A 215 14.67 3.46 -9.00
N ARG A 216 15.57 4.07 -9.78
CA ARG A 216 16.98 3.66 -9.86
C ARG A 216 17.66 3.74 -8.51
N GLN A 217 17.53 4.87 -7.82
CA GLN A 217 18.10 5.09 -6.49
C GLN A 217 17.51 4.13 -5.45
N THR A 218 16.20 3.87 -5.51
CA THR A 218 15.53 2.91 -4.62
C THR A 218 16.14 1.52 -4.73
N ILE A 219 16.36 1.04 -5.96
CA ILE A 219 16.88 -0.33 -6.20
C ILE A 219 18.38 -0.42 -5.92
N GLU A 220 19.17 0.55 -6.37
CA GLU A 220 20.63 0.49 -6.27
C GLU A 220 21.12 0.68 -4.84
N LEU A 221 20.36 1.38 -4.00
CA LEU A 221 20.74 1.70 -2.62
C LEU A 221 19.96 0.87 -1.59
N MET A 222 19.20 -0.15 -2.00
CA MET A 222 18.40 -0.99 -1.07
C MET A 222 19.24 -1.79 -0.06
N TYR A 223 20.56 -1.92 -0.30
CA TYR A 223 21.51 -2.60 0.61
C TYR A 223 22.31 -1.63 1.48
N GLU A 224 22.02 -0.33 1.40
CA GLU A 224 22.55 0.61 2.37
C GLU A 224 21.94 0.31 3.74
N ARG A 225 22.74 0.43 4.79
CA ARG A 225 22.33 0.18 6.17
C ARG A 225 22.15 1.49 6.87
N TYR A 226 21.13 1.59 7.72
CA TYR A 226 20.85 2.82 8.46
C TYR A 226 22.04 3.31 9.31
N ASP A 227 22.90 2.40 9.79
CA ASP A 227 24.14 2.69 10.52
C ASP A 227 25.34 3.12 9.65
N GLY A 228 25.22 3.10 8.32
CA GLY A 228 26.28 3.46 7.37
C GLY A 228 27.24 2.34 7.00
N GLN A 229 27.03 1.10 7.48
CA GLN A 229 27.89 -0.06 7.15
C GLN A 229 27.43 -0.82 5.89
N GLY A 230 26.50 -0.23 5.15
CA GLY A 230 25.90 -0.81 3.96
C GLY A 230 26.78 -0.75 2.73
N LEU A 231 26.17 -1.00 1.57
CA LEU A 231 26.79 -0.90 0.26
C LEU A 231 25.75 -0.34 -0.73
N PRO A 232 26.18 0.29 -1.83
CA PRO A 232 27.56 0.38 -2.34
C PRO A 232 28.40 1.54 -1.80
N SER A 233 27.78 2.58 -1.22
CA SER A 233 28.42 3.86 -0.94
C SER A 233 28.59 4.14 0.55
N GLY A 234 27.91 3.38 1.42
CA GLY A 234 27.96 3.59 2.88
C GLY A 234 27.13 4.77 3.35
N HIS A 235 26.04 5.08 2.63
CA HIS A 235 25.10 6.13 3.03
C HIS A 235 24.51 5.81 4.40
N ARG A 236 24.36 6.83 5.25
CA ARG A 236 23.88 6.67 6.63
C ARG A 236 22.57 7.40 6.88
N GLY A 237 21.69 6.76 7.63
CA GLY A 237 20.44 7.37 8.09
C GLY A 237 19.60 7.91 6.93
N LYS A 238 19.32 9.22 6.97
CA LYS A 238 18.50 9.92 5.97
C LYS A 238 19.21 10.23 4.64
N GLU A 239 20.53 10.00 4.55
CA GLU A 239 21.23 10.05 3.26
C GLU A 239 20.77 8.94 2.32
N ILE A 240 20.21 7.85 2.88
CA ILE A 240 19.61 6.77 2.13
C ILE A 240 18.23 7.23 1.66
N PRO A 241 17.92 7.16 0.35
CA PRO A 241 16.60 7.53 -0.15
C PRO A 241 15.48 6.77 0.57
N LEU A 242 14.38 7.47 0.86
CA LEU A 242 13.23 6.88 1.56
C LEU A 242 12.75 5.58 0.90
N GLY A 243 12.66 5.57 -0.43
CA GLY A 243 12.29 4.38 -1.20
C GLY A 243 13.19 3.17 -0.94
N ALA A 244 14.51 3.37 -0.86
CA ALA A 244 15.47 2.30 -0.58
C ALA A 244 15.32 1.75 0.84
N ARG A 245 15.10 2.63 1.83
CA ARG A 245 14.83 2.21 3.22
C ARG A 245 13.53 1.41 3.33
N LEU A 246 12.47 1.84 2.64
CA LEU A 246 11.19 1.11 2.57
C LEU A 246 11.35 -0.25 1.88
N LEU A 247 12.07 -0.30 0.75
CA LEU A 247 12.29 -1.52 -0.01
C LEU A 247 13.11 -2.54 0.79
N ALA A 248 14.13 -2.10 1.53
CA ALA A 248 14.93 -2.96 2.40
C ALA A 248 14.07 -3.70 3.45
N ILE A 249 13.11 -2.99 4.05
CA ILE A 249 12.16 -3.56 5.03
C ILE A 249 11.17 -4.50 4.34
N ALA A 250 10.53 -4.05 3.25
CA ALA A 250 9.51 -4.81 2.54
C ALA A 250 10.05 -6.12 1.95
N ASP A 251 11.23 -6.08 1.35
CA ASP A 251 11.91 -7.24 0.77
C ASP A 251 12.34 -8.26 1.84
N THR A 252 12.96 -7.77 2.92
CA THR A 252 13.32 -8.64 4.06
C THR A 252 12.08 -9.29 4.68
N TYR A 253 11.01 -8.53 4.90
CA TYR A 253 9.77 -9.08 5.44
C TYR A 253 9.15 -10.14 4.52
N ALA A 254 9.14 -9.90 3.21
CA ALA A 254 8.64 -10.86 2.22
C ALA A 254 9.48 -12.15 2.24
N ASP A 255 10.81 -12.07 2.26
CA ASP A 255 11.70 -13.24 2.35
C ASP A 255 11.40 -14.07 3.61
N LEU A 256 11.29 -13.41 4.77
CA LEU A 256 11.00 -14.07 6.05
C LEU A 256 9.63 -14.77 6.08
N THR A 257 8.63 -14.21 5.40
CA THR A 257 7.23 -14.69 5.45
C THR A 257 6.81 -15.55 4.26
N GLN A 258 7.63 -15.65 3.21
CA GLN A 258 7.29 -16.40 2.00
C GLN A 258 8.33 -17.45 1.59
N ASN A 259 9.60 -17.22 1.88
CA ASN A 259 10.68 -18.07 1.40
C ASN A 259 11.14 -19.04 2.51
N ALA A 260 10.91 -20.34 2.33
CA ALA A 260 11.38 -21.36 3.27
C ALA A 260 12.92 -21.48 3.35
N LYS A 261 13.66 -20.91 2.40
CA LYS A 261 15.13 -20.87 2.36
C LYS A 261 15.74 -19.60 2.96
N ASN A 262 14.94 -18.74 3.59
CA ASN A 262 15.44 -17.59 4.35
C ASN A 262 16.42 -18.02 5.47
N PRO A 263 17.12 -17.09 6.16
CA PRO A 263 18.12 -17.41 7.18
C PRO A 263 17.67 -18.38 8.28
N PHE A 264 16.38 -18.40 8.61
CA PHE A 264 15.79 -19.27 9.63
C PHE A 264 15.32 -20.63 9.09
N ARG A 265 15.44 -20.85 7.77
CA ARG A 265 15.06 -22.07 7.05
C ARG A 265 13.63 -22.54 7.30
N LYS A 266 12.73 -21.57 7.54
CA LYS A 266 11.29 -21.78 7.72
C LYS A 266 10.55 -20.48 7.42
N VAL A 267 9.33 -20.59 6.95
CA VAL A 267 8.43 -19.44 6.84
C VAL A 267 8.04 -18.97 8.25
N LEU A 268 8.21 -17.67 8.52
CA LEU A 268 7.85 -17.03 9.78
C LEU A 268 6.43 -16.47 9.75
N SER A 269 5.80 -16.37 10.92
CA SER A 269 4.57 -15.59 11.07
C SER A 269 4.86 -14.09 10.98
N SER A 270 3.84 -13.27 10.71
CA SER A 270 3.98 -11.79 10.68
C SER A 270 4.60 -11.24 11.96
N ALA A 271 4.18 -11.76 13.13
CA ALA A 271 4.72 -11.35 14.43
C ALA A 271 6.21 -11.70 14.56
N GLN A 272 6.60 -12.93 14.20
CA GLN A 272 8.00 -13.36 14.23
C GLN A 272 8.88 -12.57 13.24
N ALA A 273 8.36 -12.28 12.04
CA ALA A 273 9.09 -11.44 11.08
C ALA A 273 9.28 -10.01 11.61
N CYS A 274 8.27 -9.43 12.27
CA CYS A 274 8.41 -8.13 12.92
C CYS A 274 9.44 -8.15 14.06
N GLU A 275 9.46 -9.20 14.89
CA GLU A 275 10.49 -9.37 15.94
C GLU A 275 11.92 -9.41 15.35
N VAL A 276 12.09 -10.03 14.18
CA VAL A 276 13.37 -10.02 13.46
C VAL A 276 13.72 -8.61 12.99
N LEU A 277 12.80 -7.90 12.33
CA LEU A 277 13.03 -6.51 11.88
C LEU A 277 13.40 -5.59 13.05
N GLN A 278 12.70 -5.74 14.18
CA GLN A 278 12.94 -4.99 15.41
C GLN A 278 14.34 -5.22 15.99
N ARG A 279 14.90 -6.43 15.86
CA ARG A 279 16.28 -6.73 16.30
C ARG A 279 17.33 -5.91 15.55
N TYR A 280 17.06 -5.55 14.30
CA TYR A 280 17.97 -4.78 13.45
C TYR A 280 17.53 -3.31 13.27
N ARG A 281 16.62 -2.84 14.13
CA ARG A 281 16.15 -1.47 14.19
C ARG A 281 17.30 -0.52 14.53
N GLY A 282 17.53 0.49 13.70
CA GLY A 282 18.60 1.48 13.89
C GLY A 282 20.00 1.02 13.44
N SER A 283 20.16 -0.25 13.04
CA SER A 283 21.38 -0.76 12.42
C SER A 283 21.18 -0.97 10.92
N VAL A 284 20.48 -2.03 10.53
CA VAL A 284 20.16 -2.31 9.13
C VAL A 284 19.00 -1.42 8.67
N PHE A 285 17.94 -1.34 9.49
CA PHE A 285 16.70 -0.69 9.09
C PHE A 285 16.49 0.66 9.78
N ASP A 286 15.77 1.55 9.07
CA ASP A 286 15.32 2.82 9.65
C ASP A 286 14.39 2.55 10.83
N PRO A 287 14.69 3.11 12.03
CA PRO A 287 13.93 2.82 13.23
C PRO A 287 12.46 3.21 13.13
N ASN A 288 12.16 4.35 12.52
CA ASN A 288 10.78 4.84 12.42
C ASN A 288 9.99 4.01 11.42
N LEU A 289 10.61 3.65 10.29
CA LEU A 289 9.93 2.85 9.27
C LEU A 289 9.65 1.41 9.73
N VAL A 290 10.51 0.81 10.57
CA VAL A 290 10.24 -0.50 11.16
C VAL A 290 9.02 -0.46 12.07
N ASP A 291 8.94 0.54 12.94
CA ASP A 291 7.80 0.70 13.86
C ASP A 291 6.50 0.92 13.09
N LEU A 292 6.55 1.74 12.03
CA LEU A 292 5.38 2.02 11.18
C LEU A 292 4.94 0.77 10.43
N PHE A 293 5.90 0.06 9.84
CA PHE A 293 5.64 -1.16 9.10
C PHE A 293 5.02 -2.24 9.99
N GLN A 294 5.49 -2.36 11.24
CA GLN A 294 4.93 -3.28 12.22
C GLN A 294 3.44 -3.00 12.48
N HIS A 295 3.07 -1.75 12.74
CA HIS A 295 1.65 -1.39 12.92
C HIS A 295 0.80 -1.70 11.69
N MET A 296 1.33 -1.46 10.49
CA MET A 296 0.67 -1.79 9.23
C MET A 296 0.42 -3.29 9.06
N VAL A 297 1.39 -4.16 9.38
CA VAL A 297 1.26 -5.61 9.13
C VAL A 297 0.67 -6.41 10.29
N ALA A 298 0.78 -5.90 11.53
CA ALA A 298 0.16 -6.52 12.71
C ALA A 298 -1.37 -6.33 12.75
N GLY A 299 -1.92 -5.46 11.91
CA GLY A 299 -3.34 -5.12 11.95
C GLY A 299 -3.71 -4.33 13.20
N ASP A 300 -2.72 -3.68 13.84
CA ASP A 300 -2.91 -2.86 15.03
C ASP A 300 -3.90 -1.71 14.77
N ASP A 301 -4.13 -1.31 13.51
CA ASP A 301 -5.19 -0.36 13.15
C ASP A 301 -6.59 -0.85 13.59
N LEU A 302 -6.90 -2.15 13.50
CA LEU A 302 -8.20 -2.69 13.92
C LEU A 302 -8.30 -2.83 15.46
N LYS A 303 -7.23 -3.31 16.09
CA LYS A 303 -7.15 -3.46 17.55
C LYS A 303 -7.13 -2.09 18.25
N ALA A 304 -6.46 -1.09 17.67
CA ALA A 304 -6.44 0.30 18.11
C ALA A 304 -7.79 1.00 17.90
N ARG A 305 -8.51 0.72 16.79
CA ARG A 305 -9.88 1.23 16.56
C ARG A 305 -10.91 0.68 17.56
N LEU A 306 -10.72 -0.55 18.03
CA LEU A 306 -11.63 -1.18 18.99
C LEU A 306 -11.32 -0.82 20.45
N LEU A 307 -10.04 -0.62 20.78
CA LEU A 307 -9.60 -0.34 22.15
C LEU A 307 -9.80 1.10 22.61
N ALA A 308 -9.99 2.05 21.69
CA ALA A 308 -9.62 3.39 22.02
C ALA A 308 -10.61 4.45 21.56
N ASN A 309 -10.83 5.38 22.49
CA ASN A 309 -11.55 6.63 22.35
C ASN A 309 -10.62 7.61 21.60
N ARG A 310 -10.06 7.19 20.46
CA ARG A 310 -8.95 7.91 19.81
C ARG A 310 -9.50 9.05 19.00
N HIS A 311 -9.07 10.25 19.37
CA HIS A 311 -9.25 11.39 18.51
C HIS A 311 -8.53 11.13 17.19
N ARG A 312 -9.19 11.42 16.08
CA ARG A 312 -8.63 11.25 14.76
C ARG A 312 -7.88 12.52 14.37
N ALA A 313 -6.56 12.43 14.28
CA ALA A 313 -5.70 13.53 13.91
C ALA A 313 -5.38 13.47 12.41
N LEU A 314 -5.59 14.58 11.70
CA LEU A 314 -5.06 14.77 10.36
C LEU A 314 -3.75 15.55 10.43
N VAL A 315 -2.66 14.95 9.99
CA VAL A 315 -1.35 15.60 9.85
C VAL A 315 -1.18 16.06 8.40
N VAL A 316 -1.00 17.36 8.18
CA VAL A 316 -0.82 17.98 6.87
C VAL A 316 0.58 18.56 6.77
N ASP A 317 1.48 17.87 6.07
CA ASP A 317 2.87 18.29 5.94
C ASP A 317 3.51 17.62 4.71
N PRO A 318 4.23 18.37 3.86
CA PRO A 318 4.85 17.82 2.66
C PRO A 318 5.95 16.80 2.92
N ASP A 319 6.60 16.81 4.09
CA ASP A 319 7.75 15.96 4.37
C ASP A 319 7.33 14.55 4.86
N PRO A 320 7.59 13.50 4.08
CA PRO A 320 7.21 12.14 4.44
C PRO A 320 7.96 11.58 5.64
N GLU A 321 9.16 12.05 5.92
CA GLU A 321 9.94 11.58 7.05
C GLU A 321 9.50 12.25 8.35
N GLU A 322 9.22 13.55 8.35
CA GLU A 322 8.74 14.27 9.55
C GLU A 322 7.39 13.73 10.01
N THR A 323 6.46 13.60 9.07
CA THR A 323 5.13 13.02 9.34
C THR A 323 5.17 11.57 9.80
N THR A 324 6.09 10.74 9.29
CA THR A 324 6.20 9.35 9.76
C THR A 324 6.55 9.32 11.25
N VAL A 325 7.51 10.15 11.68
CA VAL A 325 7.88 10.27 13.09
C VAL A 325 6.69 10.76 13.92
N LEU A 326 5.98 11.79 13.44
CA LEU A 326 4.84 12.33 14.15
C LEU A 326 3.67 11.33 14.23
N GLU A 327 3.38 10.63 13.13
CA GLU A 327 2.35 9.61 13.03
C GLU A 327 2.59 8.50 14.05
N LEU A 328 3.81 7.97 14.13
CA LEU A 328 4.16 6.95 15.11
C LEU A 328 3.90 7.39 16.54
N ARG A 329 4.34 8.61 16.88
CA ARG A 329 4.16 9.14 18.23
C ARG A 329 2.69 9.36 18.57
N LEU A 330 1.90 9.81 17.61
CA LEU A 330 0.45 9.92 17.77
C LEU A 330 -0.22 8.53 17.90
N ILE A 331 0.23 7.52 17.15
CA ILE A 331 -0.22 6.12 17.22
C ILE A 331 0.18 5.46 18.56
N GLU A 332 1.32 5.81 19.14
CA GLU A 332 1.67 5.34 20.49
C GLU A 332 0.75 5.93 21.56
N GLN A 333 0.25 7.15 21.35
CA GLN A 333 -0.37 7.95 22.42
C GLN A 333 -1.89 7.93 22.51
N GLY A 334 -2.60 7.49 21.49
CA GLY A 334 -4.07 7.51 21.53
C GLY A 334 -4.75 8.19 20.34
N PHE A 335 -4.06 8.52 19.24
CA PHE A 335 -4.67 9.02 18.01
C PHE A 335 -4.81 7.99 16.90
N GLU A 336 -5.90 8.04 16.14
CA GLU A 336 -5.92 7.50 14.79
C GLU A 336 -5.39 8.60 13.86
N VAL A 337 -4.37 8.30 13.05
CA VAL A 337 -3.68 9.32 12.25
C VAL A 337 -3.97 9.13 10.78
N LEU A 338 -4.34 10.24 10.14
CA LEU A 338 -4.39 10.41 8.70
C LEU A 338 -3.28 11.37 8.28
N VAL A 339 -2.66 11.13 7.14
CA VAL A 339 -1.57 11.97 6.62
C VAL A 339 -1.95 12.53 5.27
N ALA A 340 -1.73 13.83 5.08
CA ALA A 340 -1.90 14.54 3.83
C ALA A 340 -0.64 15.35 3.48
N ARG A 341 -0.23 15.33 2.20
CA ARG A 341 0.98 16.05 1.72
C ARG A 341 0.72 17.45 1.22
N GLY A 342 -0.53 17.89 1.21
CA GLY A 342 -0.93 19.18 0.69
C GLY A 342 -2.42 19.42 0.86
N ALA A 343 -2.84 20.63 0.49
CA ALA A 343 -4.19 21.13 0.73
C ALA A 343 -5.29 20.26 0.11
N GLU A 344 -5.12 19.82 -1.13
CA GLU A 344 -6.13 19.00 -1.83
C GLU A 344 -6.39 17.67 -1.11
N GLN A 345 -5.33 16.97 -0.68
CA GLN A 345 -5.46 15.73 0.08
C GLN A 345 -6.13 15.99 1.44
N ALA A 346 -5.71 17.05 2.14
CA ALA A 346 -6.26 17.41 3.44
C ALA A 346 -7.77 17.69 3.36
N LEU A 347 -8.22 18.49 2.39
CA LEU A 347 -9.64 18.79 2.19
C LEU A 347 -10.47 17.53 1.94
N ARG A 348 -9.99 16.59 1.12
CA ARG A 348 -10.67 15.29 0.90
C ARG A 348 -10.85 14.47 2.18
N HIS A 349 -9.91 14.56 3.12
CA HIS A 349 -10.05 13.89 4.42
C HIS A 349 -11.06 14.64 5.29
N ILE A 350 -10.96 15.97 5.36
CA ILE A 350 -11.85 16.83 6.16
C ILE A 350 -13.31 16.69 5.74
N GLU A 351 -13.59 16.59 4.44
CA GLU A 351 -14.94 16.39 3.90
C GLU A 351 -15.65 15.13 4.41
N ARG A 352 -14.91 14.11 4.87
CA ARG A 352 -15.49 12.87 5.42
C ARG A 352 -16.11 13.08 6.82
N GLY A 353 -15.71 14.14 7.52
CA GLY A 353 -16.32 14.57 8.79
C GLY A 353 -15.99 13.70 10.00
N ASP A 354 -14.88 12.98 9.95
CA ASP A 354 -14.42 12.03 10.97
C ASP A 354 -13.08 12.44 11.62
N ILE A 355 -12.63 13.68 11.43
CA ILE A 355 -11.41 14.25 12.01
C ILE A 355 -11.77 15.08 13.25
N ASP A 356 -10.99 14.92 14.32
CA ASP A 356 -11.16 15.65 15.57
C ASP A 356 -10.15 16.79 15.73
N ILE A 357 -8.98 16.69 15.09
CA ILE A 357 -7.96 17.75 15.13
C ILE A 357 -7.11 17.74 13.85
N VAL A 358 -6.70 18.92 13.39
CA VAL A 358 -5.75 19.07 12.28
C VAL A 358 -4.44 19.62 12.81
N VAL A 359 -3.34 18.98 12.44
CA VAL A 359 -1.96 19.45 12.64
C VAL A 359 -1.41 19.81 11.28
N SER A 360 -1.19 21.09 10.99
CA SER A 360 -0.79 21.55 9.65
C SER A 360 0.51 22.32 9.66
N GLU A 361 1.36 22.04 8.69
CA GLU A 361 2.40 22.94 8.22
C GLU A 361 1.75 24.12 7.47
N ILE A 362 2.43 25.27 7.50
CA ILE A 362 2.03 26.49 6.77
C ILE A 362 2.57 26.45 5.35
N ASP A 363 3.83 26.07 5.18
CA ASP A 363 4.46 25.99 3.87
C ASP A 363 4.06 24.67 3.19
N LEU A 364 2.92 24.68 2.49
CA LEU A 364 2.43 23.54 1.72
C LEU A 364 2.76 23.70 0.22
N PRO A 365 2.88 22.60 -0.53
CA PRO A 365 2.98 22.66 -1.98
C PRO A 365 1.67 23.23 -2.55
N GLU A 366 1.79 24.18 -3.47
CA GLU A 366 0.67 24.74 -4.25
C GLU A 366 -0.37 25.55 -3.45
N SER A 367 -0.24 25.66 -2.11
CA SER A 367 -1.13 26.42 -1.24
C SER A 367 -0.46 26.84 0.07
N ASP A 368 -1.01 27.84 0.77
CA ASP A 368 -0.61 28.23 2.12
C ASP A 368 -1.50 27.49 3.15
N GLY A 369 -0.93 26.95 4.23
CA GLY A 369 -1.68 26.31 5.30
C GLY A 369 -2.74 27.22 5.94
N PHE A 370 -2.55 28.55 5.92
CA PHE A 370 -3.59 29.49 6.29
C PHE A 370 -4.76 29.54 5.31
N ALA A 371 -4.47 29.43 4.00
CA ALA A 371 -5.51 29.33 2.98
C ALA A 371 -6.28 28.01 3.11
N LEU A 372 -5.57 26.90 3.37
CA LEU A 372 -6.18 25.61 3.66
C LEU A 372 -7.14 25.68 4.85
N LEU A 373 -6.75 26.32 5.96
CA LEU A 373 -7.64 26.52 7.11
C LEU A 373 -8.92 27.28 6.70
N LEU A 374 -8.78 28.39 5.96
CA LEU A 374 -9.91 29.18 5.49
C LEU A 374 -10.84 28.40 4.55
N ASP A 375 -10.27 27.57 3.67
CA ASP A 375 -11.05 26.72 2.78
C ASP A 375 -11.76 25.60 3.54
N ALA A 376 -11.07 24.96 4.49
CA ALA A 376 -11.67 23.96 5.36
C ALA A 376 -12.86 24.52 6.16
N ARG A 377 -12.76 25.76 6.68
CA ARG A 377 -13.85 26.41 7.43
C ARG A 377 -15.12 26.63 6.62
N LYS A 378 -15.07 26.61 5.28
CA LYS A 378 -16.26 26.67 4.42
C LYS A 378 -17.05 25.36 4.42
N LEU A 379 -16.44 24.26 4.86
CA LEU A 379 -17.08 22.95 4.97
C LEU A 379 -17.81 22.84 6.32
N SER A 380 -19.07 22.41 6.30
CA SER A 380 -19.87 22.21 7.51
C SER A 380 -19.25 21.21 8.49
N ALA A 381 -18.54 20.21 7.97
CA ALA A 381 -17.81 19.23 8.76
C ALA A 381 -16.65 19.81 9.58
N ALA A 382 -16.16 21.01 9.23
CA ALA A 382 -14.96 21.60 9.81
C ALA A 382 -15.17 22.98 10.44
N GLU A 383 -16.43 23.39 10.64
CA GLU A 383 -16.76 24.70 11.24
C GLU A 383 -16.09 24.90 12.60
N ARG A 384 -16.01 23.84 13.43
CA ARG A 384 -15.40 23.86 14.77
C ARG A 384 -14.16 22.99 14.91
N LEU A 385 -13.60 22.51 13.80
CA LEU A 385 -12.46 21.59 13.83
C LEU A 385 -11.21 22.29 14.38
N PRO A 386 -10.66 21.92 15.55
CA PRO A 386 -9.48 22.58 16.08
C PRO A 386 -8.28 22.38 15.15
N TRP A 387 -7.52 23.46 15.00
CA TRP A 387 -6.36 23.52 14.09
C TRP A 387 -5.11 23.91 14.85
N VAL A 388 -4.06 23.12 14.76
CA VAL A 388 -2.76 23.39 15.36
C VAL A 388 -1.74 23.56 14.24
N PHE A 389 -1.06 24.69 14.21
CA PHE A 389 0.01 24.91 13.25
C PHE A 389 1.34 24.44 13.83
N VAL A 390 2.09 23.67 13.04
CA VAL A 390 3.46 23.24 13.35
C VAL A 390 4.32 23.60 12.16
N THR A 391 5.12 24.65 12.27
CA THR A 391 5.76 25.26 11.10
C THR A 391 7.25 25.54 11.26
N GLY A 392 8.01 25.41 10.17
CA GLY A 392 9.38 25.93 10.08
C GLY A 392 9.47 27.46 10.09
N ARG A 393 8.37 28.19 9.81
CA ARG A 393 8.34 29.66 9.85
C ARG A 393 8.45 30.15 11.29
N GLY A 394 9.42 31.01 11.55
CA GLY A 394 9.63 31.65 12.85
C GLY A 394 9.20 33.10 12.84
N GLY A 395 8.43 33.53 13.83
CA GLY A 395 8.10 34.95 14.03
C GLY A 395 6.79 35.17 14.77
N GLY A 396 6.70 36.26 15.54
CA GLY A 396 5.47 36.61 16.28
C GLY A 396 4.28 36.96 15.38
N SER A 397 4.54 37.41 14.15
CA SER A 397 3.50 37.78 13.17
C SER A 397 2.69 36.58 12.66
N ASP A 398 3.34 35.44 12.41
CA ASP A 398 2.65 34.23 11.92
C ASP A 398 1.83 33.58 13.02
N ALA A 399 2.36 33.56 14.25
CA ALA A 399 1.60 33.12 15.42
C ALA A 399 0.36 33.99 15.64
N GLN A 400 0.52 35.33 15.59
CA GLN A 400 -0.60 36.26 15.70
C GLN A 400 -1.66 35.99 14.63
N ARG A 401 -1.24 35.87 13.37
CA ARG A 401 -2.13 35.59 12.24
C ARG A 401 -2.85 34.24 12.39
N ALA A 402 -2.16 33.20 12.86
CA ALA A 402 -2.77 31.90 13.13
C ALA A 402 -3.94 32.01 14.13
N PHE A 403 -3.74 32.72 15.23
CA PHE A 403 -4.79 32.93 16.23
C PHE A 403 -5.93 33.82 15.72
N GLU A 404 -5.64 34.86 14.93
CA GLU A 404 -6.66 35.70 14.29
C GLU A 404 -7.58 34.90 13.34
N LEU A 405 -7.03 33.87 12.68
CA LEU A 405 -7.78 32.95 11.82
C LEU A 405 -8.50 31.83 12.58
N GLY A 406 -8.39 31.79 13.91
CA GLY A 406 -9.06 30.80 14.76
C GLY A 406 -8.32 29.46 14.88
N ALA A 407 -6.99 29.45 14.76
CA ALA A 407 -6.18 28.31 15.17
C ALA A 407 -6.25 28.11 16.69
N ALA A 408 -6.26 26.85 17.11
CA ALA A 408 -6.28 26.45 18.52
C ALA A 408 -4.90 26.59 19.18
N ASP A 409 -3.83 26.32 18.44
CA ASP A 409 -2.45 26.46 18.91
C ASP A 409 -1.46 26.65 17.74
N PHE A 410 -0.25 27.10 18.06
CA PHE A 410 0.83 27.35 17.12
C PHE A 410 2.18 26.91 17.71
N MET A 411 3.01 26.27 16.89
CA MET A 411 4.32 25.74 17.28
C MET A 411 5.33 25.96 16.16
N THR A 412 6.55 26.38 16.54
CA THR A 412 7.67 26.49 15.62
C THR A 412 8.52 25.22 15.65
N LYS A 413 8.90 24.70 14.49
CA LYS A 413 9.85 23.61 14.34
C LYS A 413 11.28 24.11 14.67
N PRO A 414 12.15 23.25 15.24
CA PRO A 414 11.90 21.85 15.59
C PRO A 414 11.02 21.69 16.83
N VAL A 415 10.00 20.84 16.75
CA VAL A 415 9.11 20.50 17.88
C VAL A 415 9.37 19.08 18.34
N SER A 416 9.45 18.87 19.65
CA SER A 416 9.45 17.52 20.21
C SER A 416 8.07 16.88 20.02
N PRO A 417 7.96 15.67 19.44
CA PRO A 417 6.68 15.00 19.26
C PRO A 417 5.88 14.87 20.57
N ASP A 418 6.54 14.61 21.70
CA ASP A 418 5.86 14.47 23.00
C ASP A 418 5.19 15.78 23.45
N VAL A 419 5.85 16.92 23.17
CA VAL A 419 5.29 18.25 23.47
C VAL A 419 4.09 18.54 22.58
N LEU A 420 4.18 18.21 21.29
CA LEU A 420 3.07 18.35 20.36
C LEU A 420 1.88 17.50 20.81
N VAL A 421 2.07 16.21 21.09
CA VAL A 421 0.99 15.33 21.56
C VAL A 421 0.32 15.87 22.83
N THR A 422 1.11 16.34 23.79
CA THR A 422 0.59 16.95 25.02
C THR A 422 -0.33 18.15 24.71
N LYS A 423 0.07 19.03 23.79
CA LYS A 423 -0.74 20.17 23.36
C LYS A 423 -2.01 19.74 22.63
N LEU A 424 -1.94 18.72 21.78
CA LEU A 424 -3.14 18.19 21.10
C LEU A 424 -4.18 17.68 22.09
N HIS A 425 -3.77 16.93 23.12
CA HIS A 425 -4.69 16.51 24.18
C HIS A 425 -5.32 17.70 24.91
N GLN A 426 -4.55 18.73 25.24
CA GLN A 426 -5.07 19.95 25.89
C GLN A 426 -6.11 20.67 25.03
N VAL A 427 -5.87 20.76 23.72
CA VAL A 427 -6.81 21.34 22.76
C VAL A 427 -8.09 20.52 22.70
N LEU A 428 -7.99 19.19 22.59
CA LEU A 428 -9.15 18.31 22.51
C LEU A 428 -9.98 18.29 23.80
N GLU A 429 -9.33 18.32 24.96
CA GLU A 429 -10.01 18.47 26.25
C GLU A 429 -10.70 19.82 26.40
N ARG A 430 -10.14 20.88 25.83
CA ARG A 430 -10.78 22.20 25.83
C ARG A 430 -12.03 22.18 24.96
N GLU A 431 -11.95 21.65 23.74
CA GLU A 431 -13.08 21.53 22.83
C GLU A 431 -14.20 20.63 23.36
N ALA A 432 -13.85 19.51 24.03
CA ALA A 432 -14.82 18.65 24.70
C ALA A 432 -15.57 19.34 25.85
N ARG A 433 -14.96 20.34 26.51
CA ARG A 433 -15.59 21.15 27.56
C ARG A 433 -16.52 22.24 27.00
N THR A 434 -16.24 22.77 25.81
CA THR A 434 -17.07 23.77 25.12
C THR A 434 -18.17 23.16 24.24
N GLY A 435 -17.98 21.92 23.75
CA GLY A 435 -18.93 21.17 22.94
C GLY A 435 -19.47 19.95 23.68
N GLY A 436 -20.64 20.07 24.30
CA GLY A 436 -21.30 18.92 24.94
C GLY A 436 -21.76 17.87 23.93
N ALA A 437 -20.91 16.86 23.68
CA ALA A 437 -21.26 15.46 23.35
C ALA A 437 -20.02 14.69 22.86
N SER A 438 -19.51 13.71 23.62
CA SER A 438 -18.60 12.70 23.06
C SER A 438 -19.38 11.73 22.15
N ARG A 439 -18.95 11.54 20.89
CA ARG A 439 -19.58 10.59 19.94
C ARG A 439 -19.19 9.15 20.30
N GLY A 440 -20.14 8.23 20.19
CA GLY A 440 -19.95 6.80 20.47
C GLY A 440 -19.32 5.97 19.34
N VAL A 441 -18.88 4.76 19.66
CA VAL A 441 -18.17 3.79 18.78
C VAL A 441 -19.16 2.75 18.23
N SER A 442 -19.01 2.20 17.01
CA SER A 442 -19.86 1.11 16.48
C SER A 442 -19.08 0.00 15.75
N GLY A 443 -19.63 -1.23 15.68
CA GLY A 443 -18.99 -2.40 15.06
C GLY A 443 -19.91 -3.64 14.96
N SER A 444 -19.37 -4.82 14.60
CA SER A 444 -20.14 -6.05 14.43
C SER A 444 -19.68 -7.21 15.34
N LEU A 445 -20.64 -7.96 15.89
CA LEU A 445 -20.40 -9.13 16.75
C LEU A 445 -19.83 -10.35 16.01
N SER A 446 -19.96 -10.41 14.68
CA SER A 446 -19.31 -11.46 13.90
C SER A 446 -17.80 -11.24 13.74
N GLU A 447 -17.33 -10.01 13.96
CA GLU A 447 -15.91 -9.65 13.93
C GLU A 447 -15.26 -9.78 15.31
N MET A 448 -16.00 -9.46 16.37
CA MET A 448 -15.56 -9.57 17.76
C MET A 448 -16.73 -10.00 18.65
N GLY A 449 -16.58 -11.13 19.35
CA GLY A 449 -17.62 -11.67 20.20
C GLY A 449 -17.92 -10.76 21.40
N LEU A 450 -19.11 -10.90 21.99
CA LEU A 450 -19.49 -10.08 23.14
C LEU A 450 -18.57 -10.27 24.36
N ALA A 451 -18.07 -11.49 24.56
CA ALA A 451 -17.13 -11.77 25.64
C ALA A 451 -15.86 -10.91 25.51
N ASP A 452 -15.31 -10.81 24.30
CA ASP A 452 -14.14 -9.99 24.00
C ASP A 452 -14.44 -8.50 24.21
N LEU A 453 -15.63 -8.03 23.81
CA LEU A 453 -16.07 -6.64 24.05
C LEU A 453 -16.16 -6.31 25.54
N VAL A 454 -16.74 -7.21 26.36
CA VAL A 454 -16.83 -7.03 27.81
C VAL A 454 -15.44 -6.98 28.44
N GLN A 455 -14.54 -7.89 28.06
CA GLN A 455 -13.15 -7.88 28.53
C GLN A 455 -12.45 -6.58 28.15
N LEU A 456 -12.62 -6.13 26.91
CA LEU A 456 -12.00 -4.91 26.40
C LEU A 456 -12.47 -3.67 27.17
N LEU A 457 -13.78 -3.48 27.32
CA LEU A 457 -14.36 -2.32 28.00
C LEU A 457 -13.97 -2.28 29.48
N TRP A 458 -13.85 -3.44 30.11
CA TRP A 458 -13.35 -3.54 31.45
C TRP A 458 -11.88 -3.14 31.58
N HIS A 459 -10.97 -3.80 30.85
CA HIS A 459 -9.54 -3.49 30.98
C HIS A 459 -9.24 -2.04 30.60
N GLY A 460 -10.03 -1.48 29.68
CA GLY A 460 -10.00 -0.06 29.31
C GLY A 460 -10.68 0.89 30.31
N ARG A 461 -11.19 0.40 31.44
CA ARG A 461 -11.96 1.13 32.47
C ARG A 461 -13.02 2.07 31.89
N LYS A 462 -13.75 1.60 30.88
CA LYS A 462 -14.68 2.44 30.11
C LYS A 462 -15.97 2.68 30.88
N THR A 463 -16.51 3.89 30.71
CA THR A 463 -17.86 4.27 31.13
C THR A 463 -18.69 4.51 29.88
N GLY A 464 -19.86 3.87 29.78
CA GLY A 464 -20.74 4.00 28.62
C GLY A 464 -21.81 2.91 28.51
N CYS A 465 -22.74 3.10 27.58
CA CYS A 465 -23.78 2.12 27.25
C CYS A 465 -23.42 1.38 25.96
N LEU A 466 -23.05 0.10 26.08
CA LEU A 466 -22.87 -0.79 24.94
C LEU A 466 -24.25 -1.31 24.51
N ARG A 467 -24.74 -0.83 23.38
CA ARG A 467 -25.99 -1.30 22.76
C ARG A 467 -25.70 -2.31 21.68
N ILE A 468 -26.46 -3.39 21.62
CA ILE A 468 -26.33 -4.49 20.67
C ILE A 468 -27.65 -4.67 19.94
N ARG A 469 -27.61 -4.88 18.62
CA ARG A 469 -28.78 -5.18 17.80
C ARG A 469 -28.56 -6.46 17.02
N SER A 470 -29.43 -7.45 17.21
CA SER A 470 -29.35 -8.71 16.48
C SER A 470 -30.75 -9.27 16.25
N GLY A 471 -31.06 -9.65 15.00
CA GLY A 471 -32.35 -10.28 14.65
C GLY A 471 -33.60 -9.48 15.03
N GLY A 472 -33.50 -8.14 15.12
CA GLY A 472 -34.59 -7.26 15.56
C GLY A 472 -34.69 -7.03 17.08
N ALA A 473 -33.93 -7.77 17.89
CA ALA A 473 -33.80 -7.51 19.33
C ALA A 473 -32.71 -6.46 19.61
N VAL A 474 -32.92 -5.66 20.66
CA VAL A 474 -31.95 -4.67 21.14
C VAL A 474 -31.57 -5.00 22.58
N GLY A 475 -30.27 -5.08 22.84
CA GLY A 475 -29.69 -5.23 24.16
C GLY A 475 -28.83 -4.04 24.55
N GLU A 476 -28.68 -3.80 25.85
CA GLU A 476 -27.82 -2.77 26.41
C GLU A 476 -27.02 -3.35 27.59
N ILE A 477 -25.74 -3.01 27.66
CA ILE A 477 -24.86 -3.27 28.81
C ILE A 477 -24.26 -1.94 29.25
N HIS A 478 -24.42 -1.63 30.52
CA HIS A 478 -24.08 -0.34 31.11
C HIS A 478 -22.79 -0.47 31.91
N PHE A 479 -21.73 0.19 31.46
CA PHE A 479 -20.41 0.17 32.09
C PHE A 479 -20.14 1.48 32.85
N VAL A 480 -19.50 1.37 34.01
CA VAL A 480 -18.95 2.50 34.77
C VAL A 480 -17.57 2.10 35.27
N GLU A 481 -16.55 2.83 34.84
CA GLU A 481 -15.13 2.55 35.15
C GLU A 481 -14.71 1.09 34.87
N GLY A 482 -15.31 0.48 33.84
CA GLY A 482 -15.06 -0.91 33.44
C GLY A 482 -15.91 -1.96 34.15
N ALA A 483 -16.61 -1.61 35.22
CA ALA A 483 -17.56 -2.53 35.87
C ALA A 483 -18.91 -2.53 35.15
N ILE A 484 -19.57 -3.69 35.07
CA ILE A 484 -20.94 -3.79 34.55
C ILE A 484 -21.91 -3.40 35.66
N TYR A 485 -22.60 -2.28 35.51
CA TYR A 485 -23.59 -1.81 36.49
C TYR A 485 -24.96 -2.45 36.27
N ASN A 486 -25.33 -2.63 35.00
CA ASN A 486 -26.62 -3.16 34.62
C ASN A 486 -26.57 -3.70 33.17
N ALA A 487 -27.51 -4.56 32.82
CA ALA A 487 -27.75 -4.98 31.45
C ALA A 487 -29.24 -5.23 31.23
N VAL A 488 -29.70 -5.04 29.99
CA VAL A 488 -31.07 -5.24 29.56
C VAL A 488 -31.06 -5.91 28.19
N TYR A 489 -31.80 -7.00 28.03
CA TYR A 489 -31.94 -7.65 26.73
C TYR A 489 -33.31 -8.31 26.62
N ALA A 490 -34.12 -7.87 25.66
CA ALA A 490 -35.54 -8.24 25.56
C ALA A 490 -36.25 -8.04 26.93
N ASN A 491 -36.72 -9.12 27.57
CA ASN A 491 -37.39 -9.08 28.87
C ASN A 491 -36.46 -9.38 30.06
N LEU A 492 -35.18 -9.64 29.81
CA LEU A 492 -34.18 -9.96 30.82
C LEU A 492 -33.47 -8.69 31.32
N ARG A 493 -33.03 -8.72 32.58
CA ARG A 493 -32.27 -7.65 33.22
C ARG A 493 -31.15 -8.20 34.11
N GLY A 494 -30.13 -7.40 34.35
CA GLY A 494 -29.00 -7.79 35.20
C GLY A 494 -28.16 -8.88 34.53
N GLU A 495 -27.59 -9.79 35.34
CA GLU A 495 -26.64 -10.80 34.87
C GLU A 495 -27.25 -11.72 33.81
N GLU A 496 -28.53 -12.09 33.95
CA GLU A 496 -29.27 -12.93 33.00
C GLU A 496 -29.39 -12.29 31.61
N ALA A 497 -29.43 -10.95 31.52
CA ALA A 497 -29.39 -10.26 30.24
C ALA A 497 -28.01 -10.39 29.58
N VAL A 498 -26.92 -10.30 30.36
CA VAL A 498 -25.55 -10.48 29.85
C VAL A 498 -25.37 -11.90 29.33
N TYR A 499 -25.78 -12.90 30.10
CA TYR A 499 -25.69 -14.31 29.70
C TYR A 499 -26.44 -14.60 28.40
N ALA A 500 -27.68 -14.10 28.29
CA ALA A 500 -28.46 -14.26 27.07
C ALA A 500 -27.82 -13.55 25.86
N MET A 501 -27.15 -12.42 26.06
CA MET A 501 -26.44 -11.73 24.97
C MET A 501 -25.13 -12.42 24.57
N LEU A 502 -24.48 -13.19 25.47
CA LEU A 502 -23.26 -13.93 25.15
C LEU A 502 -23.48 -15.04 24.11
N THR A 503 -24.74 -15.49 23.91
CA THR A 503 -25.08 -16.49 22.90
C THR A 503 -25.14 -15.92 21.47
N LEU A 504 -25.12 -14.59 21.32
CA LEU A 504 -25.22 -13.91 20.04
C LEU A 504 -23.94 -14.12 19.20
N ARG A 505 -24.11 -14.70 18.01
CA ARG A 505 -23.00 -14.92 17.04
C ARG A 505 -22.87 -13.87 15.95
N SER A 506 -23.87 -12.99 15.83
CA SER A 506 -23.95 -11.93 14.82
C SER A 506 -24.82 -10.79 15.33
N GLY A 507 -24.59 -9.57 14.86
CA GLY A 507 -25.34 -8.38 15.24
C GLY A 507 -24.44 -7.14 15.23
N ASP A 508 -25.03 -5.95 15.22
CA ASP A 508 -24.29 -4.70 15.26
C ASP A 508 -24.26 -4.16 16.69
N PHE A 509 -23.15 -3.59 17.13
CA PHE A 509 -23.05 -2.93 18.42
C PHE A 509 -22.67 -1.45 18.29
N THR A 510 -23.06 -0.65 19.28
CA THR A 510 -22.70 0.76 19.44
C THR A 510 -22.42 1.06 20.91
N LEU A 511 -21.27 1.63 21.26
CA LEU A 511 -20.94 2.11 22.59
C LEU A 511 -21.20 3.62 22.68
N ASP A 512 -22.15 4.03 23.50
CA ASP A 512 -22.46 5.42 23.79
C ASP A 512 -21.77 5.89 25.09
N PRO A 513 -20.76 6.77 25.02
CA PRO A 513 -20.08 7.29 26.20
C PRO A 513 -20.94 8.30 26.98
N ASN A 514 -21.95 8.92 26.33
CA ASN A 514 -22.82 9.92 26.95
C ASN A 514 -24.03 9.26 27.60
N PHE A 515 -23.76 8.46 28.63
CA PHE A 515 -24.79 7.69 29.30
C PHE A 515 -24.92 8.06 30.79
N ARG A 516 -26.15 8.13 31.28
CA ARG A 516 -26.43 8.31 32.72
C ARG A 516 -26.47 6.95 33.40
N ALA A 517 -25.56 6.74 34.34
CA ALA A 517 -25.47 5.51 35.11
C ALA A 517 -26.83 5.16 35.77
N PRO A 518 -27.38 3.97 35.50
CA PRO A 518 -28.64 3.52 36.06
C PRO A 518 -28.37 2.95 37.45
N LYS A 519 -29.43 2.50 38.14
CA LYS A 519 -29.27 1.75 39.38
C LYS A 519 -28.39 0.52 39.12
N GLN A 520 -27.34 0.37 39.93
CA GLN A 520 -26.50 -0.81 39.89
C GLN A 520 -27.32 -2.05 40.31
N LEU A 521 -27.44 -3.01 39.39
CA LEU A 521 -28.10 -4.30 39.59
C LEU A 521 -27.10 -5.46 39.59
N ILE A 522 -25.94 -5.27 38.95
CA ILE A 522 -24.88 -6.27 38.88
C ILE A 522 -23.76 -5.85 39.83
N THR A 523 -23.35 -6.77 40.71
CA THR A 523 -22.30 -6.54 41.71
C THR A 523 -21.10 -7.45 41.51
N ALA A 524 -21.26 -8.54 40.74
CA ALA A 524 -20.17 -9.40 40.34
C ALA A 524 -19.17 -8.67 39.42
N SER A 525 -17.89 -9.06 39.49
CA SER A 525 -16.91 -8.55 38.53
C SER A 525 -17.24 -9.05 37.12
N PRO A 526 -16.89 -8.31 36.06
CA PRO A 526 -17.09 -8.79 34.70
C PRO A 526 -16.41 -10.15 34.41
N GLU A 527 -15.42 -10.58 35.21
CA GLU A 527 -14.65 -11.84 35.04
C GLU A 527 -15.52 -12.97 35.54
N ALA A 528 -16.12 -12.78 36.72
CA ALA A 528 -17.07 -13.71 37.29
C ALA A 528 -18.29 -13.89 36.37
N ILE A 529 -18.79 -12.79 35.78
CA ILE A 529 -19.87 -12.83 34.80
C ILE A 529 -19.45 -13.61 33.55
N LEU A 530 -18.28 -13.33 32.97
CA LEU A 530 -17.84 -14.04 31.78
C LEU A 530 -17.55 -15.53 32.04
N LEU A 531 -16.92 -15.86 33.17
CA LEU A 531 -16.63 -17.25 33.54
C LEU A 531 -17.91 -18.05 33.71
N GLU A 532 -18.90 -17.52 34.44
CA GLU A 532 -20.18 -18.17 34.62
C GLU A 532 -20.99 -18.25 33.31
N GLY A 533 -20.93 -17.20 32.49
CA GLY A 533 -21.57 -17.18 31.18
C GLY A 533 -21.00 -18.23 30.22
N MET A 534 -19.67 -18.38 30.15
CA MET A 534 -19.03 -19.39 29.31
C MET A 534 -19.33 -20.80 29.83
N ARG A 535 -19.30 -21.01 31.15
CA ARG A 535 -19.69 -22.30 31.75
C ARG A 535 -21.11 -22.70 31.37
N ARG A 536 -22.07 -21.78 31.44
CA ARG A 536 -23.47 -22.03 31.06
C ARG A 536 -23.64 -22.30 29.57
N LEU A 537 -22.87 -21.63 28.72
CA LEU A 537 -22.85 -21.88 27.27
C LEU A 537 -22.34 -23.29 26.94
N ASP A 538 -21.23 -23.70 27.57
CA ASP A 538 -20.64 -25.03 27.37
C ASP A 538 -21.56 -26.15 27.88
N GLU A 539 -22.31 -25.89 28.96
CA GLU A 539 -23.31 -26.81 29.53
C GLU A 539 -24.67 -26.78 28.81
N GLY A 540 -24.85 -25.90 27.81
CA GLY A 540 -26.12 -25.76 27.09
C GLY A 540 -27.28 -25.20 27.92
N LEU A 541 -26.98 -24.52 29.03
CA LEU A 541 -27.96 -23.93 29.94
C LEU A 541 -28.48 -22.56 29.45
N ILE A 542 -27.82 -21.97 28.47
CA ILE A 542 -28.21 -20.73 27.79
C ILE A 542 -28.00 -20.92 26.28
N GLY A 543 -29.07 -20.82 25.49
CA GLY A 543 -29.07 -21.11 24.05
C GLY A 543 -30.46 -21.12 23.46
#